data_AF-A0A829QIA4-F1
#
_entry.id   AF-A0A829QIA4-F1
#
_cell.length_a   1.000
_cell.length_b   1.000
_cell.length_c   1.000
_cell.angle_alpha   90.00
_cell.angle_beta   90.00
_cell.angle_gamma   90.00
#
_symmetry.space_group_name_H-M   'P 1'
#
loop_
_entity.id
_entity.type
_entity.pdbx_description
1 polymer ?
#
loop_
_entity_poly.entity_id
_entity_poly.type
_entity_poly.pdbx_seq_one_letter_code
_entity_poly.pdbx_strand_id
1 'polypeptide(L)'
;MSTGSATRRPAELDELAGSRLLDRLPPLLGTWAFGFATRLSRRSEVLGTVALSSLGHADVHAFHSDGGTAVTIGMGAIAPRPVCVPDREGNHAVQARSVLPLSLTFDHRALDGAAAADLLTTLSDILRAGVTA
;
A
#
# COMPACT_ATOMS: atom_id res chain seq x y z
N MET A 1 32.62 11.76 9.64
CA MET A 1 32.33 10.53 10.42
C MET A 1 31.07 9.92 9.83
N SER A 2 31.24 8.82 9.10
CA SER A 2 30.16 8.07 8.44
C SER A 2 29.53 7.13 9.47
N THR A 3 28.26 7.35 9.81
CA THR A 3 27.44 6.33 10.48
C THR A 3 26.84 5.47 9.38
N GLY A 4 27.49 4.33 9.12
CA GLY A 4 26.96 3.32 8.22
C GLY A 4 25.63 2.79 8.77
N SER A 5 24.55 3.00 8.04
CA SER A 5 23.29 2.29 8.26
C SER A 5 23.54 0.80 7.99
N ALA A 6 23.67 0.02 9.06
CA ALA A 6 23.79 -1.42 8.96
C ALA A 6 22.45 -2.00 8.49
N THR A 7 22.34 -2.32 7.20
CA THR A 7 21.23 -3.11 6.66
C THR A 7 21.28 -4.51 7.26
N ARG A 8 20.54 -4.70 8.34
CA ARG A 8 20.41 -6.00 9.02
C ARG A 8 19.82 -7.00 8.03
N ARG A 9 20.49 -8.15 7.85
CA ARG A 9 20.08 -9.11 6.82
C ARG A 9 18.72 -9.72 7.19
N PRO A 10 17.87 -10.10 6.21
CA PRO A 10 16.58 -10.73 6.48
C PRO A 10 16.67 -11.98 7.35
N ALA A 11 17.83 -12.64 7.42
CA ALA A 11 18.09 -13.80 8.28
C ALA A 11 18.25 -13.47 9.78
N GLU A 12 18.43 -12.19 10.13
CA GLU A 12 18.80 -11.72 11.49
C GLU A 12 17.66 -10.99 12.21
N LEU A 13 16.46 -10.95 11.60
CA LEU A 13 15.26 -10.27 12.12
C LEU A 13 14.32 -11.26 12.82
N ASP A 14 14.14 -11.18 14.13
CA ASP A 14 13.27 -12.11 14.86
C ASP A 14 11.80 -12.07 14.39
N GLU A 15 11.38 -10.92 13.86
CA GLU A 15 10.08 -10.67 13.22
C GLU A 15 9.80 -11.62 12.04
N LEU A 16 10.85 -12.10 11.36
CA LEU A 16 10.74 -13.04 10.24
C LEU A 16 10.92 -14.51 10.67
N ALA A 17 10.97 -14.82 11.97
CA ALA A 17 11.12 -16.20 12.43
C ALA A 17 9.95 -17.09 11.98
N GLY A 18 8.73 -16.56 11.94
CA GLY A 18 7.54 -17.27 11.48
C GLY A 18 7.58 -17.62 9.99
N SER A 19 8.00 -16.70 9.13
CA SER A 19 8.14 -16.95 7.69
C SER A 19 9.26 -17.95 7.40
N ARG A 20 10.40 -17.87 8.11
CA ARG A 20 11.48 -18.86 7.98
C ARG A 20 11.07 -20.26 8.39
N LEU A 21 10.24 -20.38 9.43
CA LEU A 21 9.71 -21.68 9.82
C LEU A 21 8.84 -22.26 8.70
N LEU A 22 8.08 -21.41 8.02
CA LEU A 22 7.26 -21.78 6.86
C LEU A 22 8.10 -22.25 5.68
N ASP A 23 9.21 -21.56 5.37
CA ASP A 23 10.14 -21.91 4.29
C ASP A 23 10.82 -23.27 4.50
N ARG A 24 10.93 -23.73 5.76
CA ARG A 24 11.49 -25.04 6.10
C ARG A 24 10.49 -26.18 6.00
N LEU A 25 9.20 -25.89 5.91
CA LEU A 25 8.17 -26.92 5.79
C LEU A 25 8.06 -27.42 4.35
N PRO A 26 7.70 -28.71 4.14
CA PRO A 26 7.28 -29.19 2.83
C PRO A 26 6.16 -28.28 2.25
N PRO A 27 6.16 -27.97 0.93
CA PRO A 27 5.27 -26.97 0.35
C PRO A 27 3.77 -27.18 0.66
N LEU A 28 3.31 -28.42 0.71
CA LEU A 28 1.93 -28.75 1.06
C LEU A 28 1.61 -28.36 2.52
N LEU A 29 2.52 -28.64 3.45
CA LEU A 29 2.36 -28.31 4.86
C LEU A 29 2.53 -26.81 5.11
N GLY A 30 3.44 -26.15 4.40
CA GLY A 30 3.61 -24.70 4.43
C GLY A 30 2.33 -23.98 4.03
N THR A 31 1.72 -24.34 2.90
CA THR A 31 0.46 -23.74 2.44
C THR A 31 -0.68 -23.95 3.44
N TRP A 32 -0.78 -25.15 4.03
CA TRP A 32 -1.79 -25.43 5.06
C TRP A 32 -1.58 -24.60 6.33
N ALA A 33 -0.34 -24.54 6.83
CA ALA A 33 0.01 -23.76 8.02
C ALA A 33 -0.25 -22.26 7.80
N PHE A 34 0.13 -21.75 6.63
CA PHE A 34 -0.13 -20.36 6.23
C PHE A 34 -1.63 -20.07 6.16
N GLY A 35 -2.41 -20.93 5.50
CA GLY A 35 -3.86 -20.77 5.38
C GLY A 35 -4.57 -20.81 6.73
N PHE A 36 -4.07 -21.61 7.68
CA PHE A 36 -4.60 -21.62 9.05
C PHE A 36 -4.23 -20.35 9.83
N ALA A 37 -2.99 -19.88 9.71
CA ALA A 37 -2.49 -18.68 10.39
C ALA A 37 -3.17 -17.39 9.86
N THR A 38 -3.52 -17.34 8.58
CA THR A 38 -4.05 -16.15 7.90
C THR A 38 -5.58 -16.15 7.73
N ARG A 39 -6.28 -17.00 8.48
CA ARG A 39 -7.75 -16.98 8.56
C ARG A 39 -8.23 -15.59 8.98
N LEU A 40 -9.38 -15.17 8.44
CA LEU A 40 -9.90 -13.80 8.57
C LEU A 40 -9.91 -13.29 10.02
N SER A 41 -10.29 -14.14 10.98
CA SER A 41 -10.34 -13.79 12.41
C SER A 41 -9.00 -13.49 13.07
N ARG A 42 -7.88 -13.97 12.51
CA ARG A 42 -6.51 -13.79 13.03
C ARG A 42 -5.60 -13.03 12.08
N ARG A 43 -6.10 -12.71 10.89
CA ARG A 43 -5.33 -12.12 9.81
C ARG A 43 -4.69 -10.80 10.21
N SER A 44 -5.40 -9.93 10.91
CA SER A 44 -4.85 -8.64 11.35
C SER A 44 -3.72 -8.77 12.37
N GLU A 45 -3.72 -9.85 13.17
CA GLU A 45 -2.65 -10.16 14.12
C GLU A 45 -1.37 -10.64 13.42
N VAL A 46 -1.51 -11.29 12.26
CA VAL A 46 -0.41 -11.94 11.54
C VAL A 46 0.13 -11.09 10.38
N LEU A 47 -0.75 -10.46 9.61
CA LEU A 47 -0.43 -9.69 8.40
C LEU A 47 -0.60 -8.18 8.59
N GLY A 48 -1.18 -7.74 9.71
CA GLY A 48 -1.56 -6.35 9.94
C GLY A 48 -2.90 -5.98 9.30
N THR A 49 -3.33 -4.75 9.56
CA THR A 49 -4.64 -4.24 9.11
C THR A 49 -4.56 -3.52 7.77
N VAL A 50 -3.48 -2.77 7.55
CA VAL A 50 -3.25 -1.94 6.36
C VAL A 50 -1.84 -2.20 5.86
N ALA A 51 -1.70 -2.35 4.54
CA ALA A 51 -0.42 -2.41 3.87
C ALA A 51 -0.25 -1.19 2.97
N LEU A 52 0.96 -0.63 2.94
CA LEU A 52 1.36 0.44 2.03
C LEU A 52 2.52 -0.05 1.18
N SER A 53 2.33 -0.03 -0.13
CA SER A 53 3.37 -0.37 -1.09
C SER A 53 3.67 0.85 -1.95
N SER A 54 4.96 1.10 -2.21
CA SER A 54 5.41 2.24 -3.01
C SER A 54 6.37 1.77 -4.08
N LEU A 55 6.02 2.06 -5.32
CA LEU A 55 6.87 1.82 -6.49
C LEU A 55 7.31 3.14 -7.14
N GLY A 56 7.15 4.28 -6.46
CA GLY A 56 7.44 5.60 -7.02
C GLY A 56 8.92 5.87 -7.33
N HIS A 57 9.83 4.97 -6.98
CA HIS A 57 11.24 5.02 -7.38
C HIS A 57 11.47 4.56 -8.83
N ALA A 58 10.52 3.84 -9.40
CA ALA A 58 10.49 3.41 -10.80
C ALA A 58 9.35 4.14 -11.52
N ASP A 59 9.39 4.20 -12.85
CA ASP A 59 8.33 4.83 -13.65
C ASP A 59 7.08 3.93 -13.74
N VAL A 60 6.44 3.72 -12.59
CA VAL A 60 5.24 2.90 -12.42
C VAL A 60 4.09 3.81 -12.02
N HIS A 61 3.07 3.87 -12.86
CA HIS A 61 1.92 4.76 -12.62
C HIS A 61 0.76 4.06 -11.90
N ALA A 62 0.55 2.78 -12.15
CA ALA A 62 -0.51 2.02 -11.49
C ALA A 62 -0.01 0.60 -11.26
N PHE A 63 -0.24 0.11 -10.05
CA PHE A 63 -0.03 -1.28 -9.69
C PHE A 63 -1.05 -1.65 -8.63
N HIS A 64 -1.42 -2.92 -8.59
CA HIS A 64 -2.36 -3.45 -7.62
C HIS A 64 -1.67 -4.63 -6.96
N SER A 65 -1.46 -4.52 -5.65
CA SER A 65 -0.87 -5.57 -4.84
C SER A 65 -1.87 -5.98 -3.78
N ASP A 66 -2.00 -7.27 -3.56
CA ASP A 66 -2.70 -7.79 -2.39
C ASP A 66 -1.66 -8.10 -1.31
N GLY A 67 -1.59 -7.27 -0.28
CA GLY A 67 -0.72 -7.48 0.88
C GLY A 67 -1.26 -8.54 1.84
N GLY A 68 -2.42 -9.14 1.53
CA GLY A 68 -3.13 -10.06 2.42
C GLY A 68 -3.75 -9.36 3.63
N THR A 69 -3.75 -8.03 3.68
CA THR A 69 -4.40 -7.18 4.69
C THR A 69 -5.85 -6.89 4.29
N ALA A 70 -6.62 -6.21 5.15
CA ALA A 70 -7.97 -5.76 4.79
C ALA A 70 -7.93 -4.70 3.67
N VAL A 71 -6.90 -3.85 3.70
CA VAL A 71 -6.66 -2.76 2.75
C VAL A 71 -5.18 -2.70 2.37
N THR A 72 -4.89 -2.68 1.08
CA THR A 72 -3.56 -2.41 0.53
C THR A 72 -3.60 -1.16 -0.34
N ILE A 73 -2.76 -0.18 -0.02
CA ILE A 73 -2.64 1.08 -0.75
C ILE A 73 -1.36 1.04 -1.59
N GLY A 74 -1.48 1.32 -2.88
CA GLY A 74 -0.35 1.45 -3.79
C GLY A 74 -0.06 2.90 -4.15
N MET A 75 1.21 3.29 -4.10
CA MET A 75 1.69 4.62 -4.50
C MET A 75 2.65 4.52 -5.68
N GLY A 76 2.23 5.05 -6.83
CA GLY A 76 3.07 5.10 -8.03
C GLY A 76 4.02 6.31 -8.05
N ALA A 77 4.66 6.52 -9.19
CA ALA A 77 5.55 7.64 -9.43
C ALA A 77 4.79 8.96 -9.50
N ILE A 78 5.29 9.96 -8.76
CA ILE A 78 4.84 11.34 -8.85
C ILE A 78 5.42 11.93 -10.13
N ALA A 79 4.56 12.36 -11.06
CA ALA A 79 4.99 12.91 -12.33
C ALA A 79 4.09 14.08 -12.78
N PRO A 80 4.61 15.02 -13.60
CA PRO A 80 3.79 16.04 -14.25
C PRO A 80 2.74 15.41 -15.17
N ARG A 81 1.47 15.77 -15.00
CA ARG A 81 0.35 15.34 -15.83
C ARG A 81 -0.51 16.52 -16.26
N PRO A 82 -1.09 16.49 -17.47
CA PRO A 82 -2.13 17.43 -17.84
C PRO A 82 -3.39 17.15 -17.02
N VAL A 83 -3.89 18.15 -16.30
CA VAL A 83 -5.15 18.07 -15.54
C VAL A 83 -6.02 19.28 -15.85
N CYS A 84 -7.33 19.06 -15.90
CA CYS A 84 -8.30 20.14 -16.00
C CYS A 84 -8.46 20.80 -14.63
N VAL A 85 -8.28 22.12 -14.58
CA VAL A 85 -8.48 22.93 -13.38
C VAL A 85 -9.44 24.08 -13.68
N PRO A 86 -10.29 24.49 -12.73
CA PRO A 86 -11.14 25.65 -12.91
C PRO A 86 -10.28 26.92 -13.06
N ASP A 87 -10.63 27.77 -14.02
CA ASP A 87 -10.05 29.10 -14.16
C ASP A 87 -10.82 30.16 -13.34
N ARG A 88 -10.39 31.41 -13.43
CA ARG A 88 -11.03 32.53 -12.69
C ARG A 88 -12.42 32.88 -13.20
N GLU A 89 -12.77 32.44 -14.40
CA GLU A 89 -14.01 32.75 -15.11
C GLU A 89 -15.03 31.61 -14.98
N GLY A 90 -14.66 30.52 -14.30
CA GLY A 90 -15.50 29.34 -14.12
C GLY A 90 -15.44 28.33 -15.27
N ASN A 91 -14.56 28.53 -16.26
CA ASN A 91 -14.27 27.54 -17.29
C ASN A 91 -13.18 26.57 -16.80
N HIS A 92 -12.84 25.58 -17.63
CA HIS A 92 -11.78 24.62 -17.33
C HIS A 92 -10.56 24.85 -18.25
N ALA A 93 -9.38 24.97 -17.65
CA ALA A 93 -8.11 25.06 -18.36
C ALA A 93 -7.26 23.80 -18.11
N VAL A 94 -6.54 23.32 -19.13
CA VAL A 94 -5.58 22.23 -18.97
C VAL A 94 -4.25 22.80 -18.46
N GLN A 95 -3.78 22.32 -17.32
CA GLN A 95 -2.50 22.72 -16.74
C GLN A 95 -1.67 21.50 -16.35
N ALA A 96 -0.34 21.62 -16.43
CA ALA A 96 0.55 20.62 -15.87
C ALA A 96 0.50 20.68 -14.33
N ARG A 97 0.27 19.53 -13.68
CA ARG A 97 0.32 19.37 -12.22
C ARG A 97 1.11 18.14 -11.85
N SER A 98 1.77 18.20 -10.69
CA SER A 98 2.36 17.03 -10.06
C SER A 98 1.23 16.12 -9.56
N VAL A 99 1.15 14.90 -10.08
CA VAL A 99 0.10 13.93 -9.74
C VAL A 99 0.74 12.70 -9.10
N LEU A 100 0.26 12.34 -7.90
CA LEU A 100 0.52 11.06 -7.27
C LEU A 100 -0.63 10.11 -7.59
N PRO A 101 -0.43 9.07 -8.41
CA PRO A 101 -1.43 8.04 -8.60
C PRO A 101 -1.50 7.13 -7.37
N LEU A 102 -2.71 6.92 -6.87
CA LEU A 102 -3.03 6.00 -5.79
C LEU A 102 -3.87 4.84 -6.31
N SER A 103 -3.58 3.64 -5.85
CA SER A 103 -4.42 2.45 -6.05
C SER A 103 -4.83 1.86 -4.71
N LEU A 104 -5.98 1.18 -4.70
CA LEU A 104 -6.53 0.53 -3.52
C LEU A 104 -6.98 -0.88 -3.89
N THR A 105 -6.48 -1.87 -3.17
CA THR A 105 -6.98 -3.24 -3.19
C THR A 105 -7.54 -3.56 -1.81
N PHE A 106 -8.75 -4.09 -1.73
CA PHE A 106 -9.42 -4.38 -0.46
C PHE A 106 -10.18 -5.71 -0.54
N ASP A 107 -10.31 -6.37 0.61
CA ASP A 107 -11.07 -7.62 0.74
C ASP A 107 -12.57 -7.30 0.82
N HIS A 108 -13.34 -7.68 -0.20
CA HIS A 108 -14.80 -7.47 -0.24
C HIS A 108 -15.58 -8.15 0.88
N ARG A 109 -14.97 -9.12 1.59
CA ARG A 109 -15.58 -9.72 2.79
C ARG A 109 -15.50 -8.81 4.01
N ALA A 110 -14.59 -7.85 4.00
CA ALA A 110 -14.34 -6.92 5.10
C ALA A 110 -14.86 -5.51 4.80
N LEU A 111 -14.79 -5.05 3.55
CA LEU A 111 -15.16 -3.69 3.14
C LEU A 111 -16.03 -3.70 1.88
N ASP A 112 -16.98 -2.77 1.81
CA ASP A 112 -17.74 -2.49 0.60
C ASP A 112 -17.07 -1.38 -0.24
N GLY A 113 -17.62 -1.14 -1.43
CA GLY A 113 -17.09 -0.14 -2.35
C GLY A 113 -17.27 1.30 -1.88
N ALA A 114 -18.29 1.60 -1.07
CA ALA A 114 -18.54 2.94 -0.57
C ALA A 114 -17.51 3.32 0.49
N ALA A 115 -17.28 2.45 1.47
CA ALA A 115 -16.25 2.63 2.49
C ALA A 115 -14.83 2.72 1.87
N ALA A 116 -14.56 1.94 0.83
CA ALA A 116 -13.30 2.03 0.10
C ALA A 116 -13.12 3.38 -0.63
N ALA A 117 -14.19 3.90 -1.24
CA ALA A 117 -14.17 5.21 -1.89
C ALA A 117 -13.99 6.35 -0.89
N ASP A 118 -14.67 6.29 0.26
CA ASP A 118 -14.54 7.27 1.34
C ASP A 118 -13.13 7.30 1.92
N LEU A 119 -12.51 6.12 2.12
CA LEU A 119 -11.13 5.99 2.55
C LEU A 119 -10.19 6.69 1.55
N LEU A 120 -10.28 6.34 0.27
CA LEU A 120 -9.37 6.86 -0.75
C LEU A 120 -9.54 8.37 -0.93
N THR A 121 -10.78 8.88 -0.84
CA THR A 121 -11.09 10.31 -0.87
C THR A 121 -10.46 11.03 0.31
N THR A 122 -10.69 10.54 1.54
CA THR A 122 -10.09 11.10 2.76
C THR A 122 -8.56 11.13 2.67
N LEU A 123 -7.95 10.04 2.22
CA LEU A 123 -6.50 9.97 2.02
C LEU A 123 -6.02 11.01 1.00
N SER A 124 -6.74 11.13 -0.12
CA SER A 124 -6.43 12.11 -1.17
C SER A 124 -6.48 13.54 -0.64
N ASP A 125 -7.46 13.85 0.19
CA ASP A 125 -7.63 15.19 0.77
C ASP A 125 -6.54 15.51 1.79
N ILE A 126 -6.17 14.57 2.65
CA ILE A 126 -5.03 14.71 3.57
C ILE A 126 -3.74 15.00 2.79
N LEU A 127 -3.48 14.24 1.72
CA LEU A 127 -2.27 14.41 0.90
C LEU A 127 -2.27 15.75 0.15
N ARG A 128 -3.43 16.24 -0.28
CA ARG A 128 -3.57 17.56 -0.92
C ARG A 128 -3.43 18.73 0.04
N ALA A 129 -3.96 18.60 1.25
CA ALA A 129 -3.82 19.62 2.29
C ALA A 129 -2.35 19.77 2.73
N GLY A 130 -1.58 18.68 2.65
CA GLY A 130 -0.24 18.60 3.19
C GLY A 130 -0.26 18.48 4.70
N VAL A 131 0.65 17.70 5.27
CA VAL A 131 0.83 17.68 6.73
C VAL A 131 1.62 18.95 7.11
N THR A 132 0.95 19.96 7.64
CA THR A 132 1.62 20.97 8.47
C THR A 132 1.94 20.30 9.81
N ALA A 133 3.14 19.72 9.89
CA ALA A 133 3.74 19.29 11.16
C ALA A 133 4.48 20.47 11.81
#